data_AF-A0A6L8U320-F1
#
_entry.id   AF-A0A6L8U320-F1
#
_cell.length_a   1.000
_cell.length_b   1.000
_cell.length_c   1.000
_cell.angle_alpha   90.00
_cell.angle_beta   90.00
_cell.angle_gamma   90.00
#
_symmetry.space_group_name_H-M   'P 1'
#
loop_
_entity.id
_entity.type
_entity.pdbx_description
1 polymer ?
#
loop_
_entity_poly.entity_id
_entity_poly.type
_entity_poly.pdbx_seq_one_letter_code
_entity_poly.pdbx_strand_id
1 'polypeptide(L)'
;MKKNVTMQILSITVMLAFLCMPLVLNAQGSKANFSGKWAFNAEKSEMGQGGGRMGMGGGDLTVSQEANLLTVERTRQGRDGQTMNFT
;
A
#
# COMPACT_ATOMS: atom_id res chain seq x y z
N MET A 1 -52.68 -25.68 5.01
CA MET A 1 -51.89 -24.45 5.32
C MET A 1 -50.66 -24.44 4.42
N LYS A 2 -50.64 -23.61 3.36
CA LYS A 2 -49.45 -23.48 2.50
C LYS A 2 -48.40 -22.75 3.33
N LYS A 3 -47.29 -23.41 3.66
CA LYS A 3 -46.22 -22.81 4.47
C LYS A 3 -45.70 -21.57 3.74
N ASN A 4 -45.49 -20.47 4.46
CA ASN A 4 -45.03 -19.17 3.94
C ASN A 4 -43.54 -19.20 3.53
N VAL A 5 -43.13 -20.24 2.81
CA VAL A 5 -41.74 -20.55 2.47
C VAL A 5 -41.09 -19.41 1.69
N THR A 6 -41.83 -18.78 0.76
CA THR A 6 -41.35 -17.64 -0.02
C THR A 6 -40.97 -16.44 0.86
N MET A 7 -41.77 -16.16 1.90
CA MET A 7 -41.54 -15.02 2.80
C MET A 7 -40.37 -15.30 3.75
N GLN A 8 -40.22 -16.56 4.17
CA GLN A 8 -39.08 -17.02 4.98
C GLN A 8 -37.76 -16.98 4.19
N ILE A 9 -37.77 -17.41 2.93
CA ILE A 9 -36.60 -17.33 2.04
C ILE A 9 -36.19 -15.87 1.83
N LEU A 10 -37.15 -14.97 1.56
CA LEU A 10 -36.86 -13.55 1.41
C LEU A 10 -36.20 -12.97 2.68
N SER A 11 -36.74 -13.28 3.85
CA SER A 11 -36.19 -12.80 5.13
C SER A 11 -34.78 -13.32 5.39
N ILE A 12 -34.51 -14.60 5.12
CA ILE A 12 -33.18 -15.19 5.27
C ILE A 12 -32.18 -14.56 4.30
N THR A 13 -32.58 -14.34 3.04
CA THR A 13 -31.71 -13.70 2.04
C THR A 13 -31.34 -12.27 2.43
N VAL A 14 -32.30 -11.50 2.93
CA VAL A 14 -32.05 -10.14 3.43
C VAL A 14 -31.12 -10.17 4.65
N MET A 15 -31.36 -11.07 5.59
CA MET A 15 -30.53 -11.22 6.79
C MET A 15 -29.08 -11.61 6.44
N LEU A 16 -28.90 -12.54 5.51
CA LEU A 16 -27.58 -12.94 5.01
C LEU A 16 -26.87 -11.80 4.29
N ALA A 17 -27.58 -10.99 3.50
CA ALA A 17 -26.98 -9.82 2.84
C ALA A 17 -26.42 -8.82 3.86
N PHE A 18 -27.17 -8.51 4.93
CA PHE A 18 -26.69 -7.62 6.00
C PHE A 18 -25.54 -8.23 6.82
N LEU A 19 -25.56 -9.54 7.07
CA LEU A 19 -24.49 -10.24 7.78
C LEU A 19 -23.18 -10.31 6.97
N CYS A 20 -23.27 -10.43 5.65
CA CYS A 20 -22.11 -10.56 4.76
C CYS A 20 -21.54 -9.20 4.28
N MET A 21 -22.31 -8.11 4.36
CA MET A 21 -21.89 -6.76 3.94
C MET A 21 -20.60 -6.25 4.62
N PRO A 22 -20.36 -6.47 5.93
CA PRO A 22 -19.12 -6.03 6.58
C PRO A 22 -17.87 -6.77 6.06
N LEU A 23 -18.02 -8.01 5.58
CA LEU A 23 -16.90 -8.83 5.11
C LEU A 23 -16.33 -8.31 3.78
N VAL A 24 -17.19 -7.79 2.91
CA VAL A 24 -16.77 -7.24 1.60
C VAL A 24 -16.19 -5.83 1.71
N LEU A 25 -16.68 -5.02 2.65
CA LEU A 25 -16.19 -3.64 2.83
C LEU A 25 -14.80 -3.61 3.49
N ASN A 26 -14.54 -4.45 4.48
CA ASN A 26 -13.24 -4.47 5.17
C ASN A 26 -12.12 -5.12 4.33
N ALA A 27 -12.45 -6.02 3.40
CA ALA A 27 -11.48 -6.66 2.51
C ALA A 27 -10.99 -5.75 1.37
N GLN A 28 -11.75 -4.69 1.02
CA GLN A 28 -11.40 -3.77 -0.06
C GLN A 28 -11.11 -2.35 0.42
N GLY A 29 -11.81 -1.84 1.44
CA GLY A 29 -11.69 -0.46 1.91
C GLY A 29 -10.50 -0.17 2.83
N SER A 30 -9.76 -1.19 3.27
CA SER A 30 -8.65 -1.05 4.23
C SER A 30 -7.27 -1.31 3.64
N LYS A 31 -7.16 -1.54 2.32
CA LYS A 31 -5.85 -1.76 1.71
C LYS A 31 -4.98 -0.52 1.94
N ALA A 32 -3.88 -0.71 2.66
CA ALA A 32 -2.93 0.35 2.90
C ALA A 32 -2.48 0.92 1.55
N ASN A 33 -2.59 2.24 1.42
CA ASN A 33 -2.10 2.98 0.28
C ASN A 33 -0.74 3.58 0.65
N PHE A 34 0.30 3.07 0.02
CA PHE A 34 1.68 3.52 0.22
C PHE A 34 2.10 4.59 -0.79
N SER A 35 1.18 5.02 -1.67
CA SER A 35 1.48 6.03 -2.68
C SER A 35 1.85 7.35 -2.03
N GLY A 36 2.88 8.01 -2.56
CA GLY A 36 3.33 9.28 -2.03
C GLY A 36 4.78 9.58 -2.36
N LYS A 37 5.18 10.81 -2.00
CA LYS A 37 6.56 11.27 -2.07
C LYS A 37 7.14 11.26 -0.66
N TRP A 38 8.28 10.60 -0.51
CA TRP A 38 8.97 10.40 0.73
C TRP A 38 10.35 11.02 0.61
N ALA A 39 10.61 12.06 1.41
CA ALA A 39 11.91 12.71 1.42
C ALA A 39 12.89 11.93 2.31
N PHE A 40 14.11 11.73 1.83
CA PHE A 40 15.13 11.07 2.63
C PHE A 40 15.61 12.00 3.76
N ASN A 41 15.56 11.52 5.01
CA ASN A 41 16.03 12.27 6.17
C ASN A 41 17.39 11.73 6.64
N ALA A 42 18.47 12.36 6.18
CA ALA A 42 19.83 11.97 6.53
C ALA A 42 20.14 12.09 8.03
N GLU A 43 19.59 13.10 8.72
CA GLU A 43 19.84 13.34 10.14
C GLU A 43 19.25 12.27 11.06
N LYS A 44 18.17 11.62 10.62
CA LYS A 44 17.47 10.56 11.36
C LYS A 44 17.78 9.15 10.86
N SER A 45 18.62 9.02 9.85
CA SER A 45 18.91 7.73 9.22
C SER A 45 20.30 7.24 9.60
N GLU A 46 20.38 6.08 10.25
CA GLU A 46 21.65 5.41 10.50
C GLU A 46 22.14 4.72 9.22
N MET A 47 23.09 5.37 8.55
CA MET A 47 23.76 4.77 7.40
C MET A 47 24.88 3.87 7.94
N GLY A 48 24.69 2.55 7.85
CA GLY A 48 25.59 1.56 8.45
C GLY A 48 27.08 1.80 8.14
N GLN A 49 27.97 1.29 9.01
CA GLN A 49 29.43 1.50 9.02
C GLN A 49 30.21 0.94 7.81
N GLY A 50 29.64 0.94 6.61
CA GLY A 50 30.33 0.78 5.32
C GLY A 50 30.72 2.13 4.68
N GLY A 51 30.81 3.19 5.50
CA GLY A 51 30.95 4.61 5.12
C GLY A 51 32.29 5.04 4.52
N GLY A 52 32.81 4.25 3.57
CA GLY A 52 34.11 4.52 2.95
C GLY A 52 34.07 4.94 1.48
N ARG A 53 33.35 4.22 0.60
CA ARG A 53 33.60 4.34 -0.85
C ARG A 53 32.44 4.10 -1.82
N MET A 54 31.23 3.87 -1.34
CA MET A 54 30.05 3.85 -2.21
C MET A 54 28.87 4.49 -1.51
N GLY A 55 28.47 5.68 -1.97
CA GLY A 55 27.29 6.40 -1.53
C GLY A 55 26.02 5.61 -1.81
N MET A 56 25.72 4.55 -1.06
CA MET A 56 24.35 4.10 -0.79
C MET A 56 23.69 5.11 0.16
N GLY A 57 23.79 6.40 -0.15
CA GLY A 57 22.96 7.42 0.45
C GLY A 57 21.58 7.25 -0.14
N GLY A 58 20.62 6.90 0.70
CA GLY A 58 19.21 6.93 0.30
C GLY A 58 18.89 8.31 -0.28
N GLY A 59 18.06 8.33 -1.32
CA GLY A 59 17.48 9.57 -1.83
C GLY A 59 15.96 9.50 -1.72
N ASP A 60 15.32 10.58 -2.14
CA ASP A 60 13.87 10.70 -2.17
C ASP A 60 13.25 9.56 -2.97
N LEU A 61 12.05 9.17 -2.54
CA LEU A 61 11.30 8.04 -3.04
C LEU A 61 9.90 8.48 -3.44
N THR A 62 9.48 8.16 -4.66
CA THR A 62 8.09 8.30 -5.11
C THR A 62 7.51 6.89 -5.27
N VAL A 63 6.39 6.63 -4.59
CA VAL A 63 5.67 5.36 -4.68
C VAL A 63 4.35 5.61 -5.39
N SER A 64 4.05 4.75 -6.37
CA SER A 64 2.76 4.69 -7.06
C SER A 64 2.16 3.30 -6.84
N GLN A 65 0.92 3.22 -6.37
CA GLN A 65 0.23 1.96 -6.10
C GLN A 65 -1.00 1.78 -6.98
N GLU A 66 -1.05 0.66 -7.72
CA GLU A 66 -2.21 0.21 -8.48
C GLU A 66 -2.64 -1.17 -7.98
N ALA A 67 -3.70 -1.20 -7.16
CA ALA A 67 -4.18 -2.39 -6.47
C ALA A 67 -3.07 -3.08 -5.64
N ASN A 68 -2.51 -4.18 -6.14
CA ASN A 68 -1.45 -4.96 -5.49
C ASN A 68 -0.06 -4.72 -6.11
N LEU A 69 0.05 -3.81 -7.09
CA LEU A 69 1.30 -3.42 -7.73
C LEU A 69 1.84 -2.15 -7.09
N LEU A 70 3.11 -2.17 -6.70
CA LEU A 70 3.85 -1.00 -6.21
C LEU A 70 4.99 -0.70 -7.18
N THR A 71 4.98 0.51 -7.73
CA THR A 71 6.10 1.07 -8.50
C THR A 71 6.84 2.04 -7.61
N VAL A 72 8.15 1.87 -7.50
CA VAL A 72 8.98 2.62 -6.56
C VAL A 72 10.10 3.31 -7.32
N GLU A 73 10.00 4.62 -7.46
CA GLU A 73 11.06 5.43 -8.02
C GLU A 73 11.91 6.01 -6.88
N ARG A 74 13.23 5.87 -6.95
CA ARG A 74 14.17 6.41 -5.97
C ARG A 74 15.27 7.22 -6.63
N THR A 75 15.75 8.21 -5.91
CA THR A 75 16.93 8.97 -6.29
C THR A 75 18.15 8.45 -5.51
N ARG A 76 19.35 8.61 -6.10
CA ARG A 76 20.62 8.33 -5.43
C ARG A 76 21.66 9.34 -5.89
N GLN A 77 22.54 9.77 -5.00
CA GLN A 77 23.72 10.52 -5.44
C GLN A 77 24.78 9.58 -6.02
N GLY A 78 25.18 9.89 -7.26
CA GLY A 78 26.31 9.30 -7.96
C GLY A 78 27.64 9.75 -7.35
N ARG A 79 28.71 9.06 -7.75
CA ARG A 79 30.07 9.34 -7.26
C ARG A 79 30.60 10.71 -7.69
N ASP A 80 30.02 11.26 -8.75
CA ASP A 80 30.26 12.58 -9.33
C ASP A 80 29.34 13.67 -8.75
N GLY A 81 28.52 13.34 -7.75
CA GLY A 81 27.54 14.25 -7.15
C GLY A 81 26.27 14.44 -7.97
N GLN A 82 26.13 13.77 -9.12
CA GLN A 82 24.89 13.83 -9.91
C GLN A 82 23.79 12.98 -9.27
N THR A 83 22.54 13.42 -9.39
CA THR A 83 21.39 12.62 -8.94
C THR A 83 20.98 11.65 -10.04
N MET A 84 20.92 10.38 -9.67
CA MET A 84 20.52 9.28 -10.55
C MET A 84 19.15 8.74 -10.11
N ASN A 85 18.24 8.56 -11.06
CA ASN A 85 16.92 7.99 -10.82
C ASN A 85 16.94 6.48 -11.08
N PHE A 86 16.26 5.72 -10.23
CA PHE A 86 16.08 4.28 -10.36
C PHE A 86 14.61 3.95 -10.12
N THR A 87 14.10 2.95 -10.83
CA THR A 87 12.76 2.38 -10.62
C THR A 87 12.88 0.93 -10.22
#